data_AF-A0A221R4Y1-F1
#
_entry.id   AF-A0A221R4Y1-F1
#
_cell.length_a   1.000
_cell.length_b   1.000
_cell.length_c   1.000
_cell.angle_alpha   90.00
_cell.angle_beta   90.00
_cell.angle_gamma   90.00
#
_symmetry.space_group_name_H-M   'P 1'
#
loop_
_entity.id
_entity.type
_entity.pdbx_description
1 polymer ?
#
loop_
_entity_poly.entity_id
_entity_poly.type
_entity_poly.pdbx_seq_one_letter_code
_entity_poly.pdbx_strand_id
1 'polypeptide(L)'
;MRLPRLAALSAVVLAATGCTSPAQAPAATGTGPAAALVAAVDQFRDQYAGGGIVFQLTAAAGTDPTVTRVELIDTRFGPGTVWTGNTVLPGGQTKSLPAALGPALCGAEGGGSPALRVALTDGTTALLPAQDQHGVLARVHGERCFADRAGAAVTLGLEDALAPGPFPDTAALELVVGPPAVGAGAAGSSPGTLGPAVLRSVGSTTLLAEDSCAPWPRDVPLVPGSGVAIVVRPARCDPHAVAEDKVGTLIPLALDVAGQEGVVKVAASPALRGQLYDAVIRICRDLGFGP
;
A
#
# COMPACT_ATOMS: atom_id res chain seq x y z
N MET A 1 -58.95 -39.59 -14.54
CA MET A 1 -58.91 -39.75 -13.06
C MET A 1 -58.32 -38.48 -12.46
N ARG A 2 -59.05 -37.85 -11.54
CA ARG A 2 -58.70 -36.61 -10.84
C ARG A 2 -58.29 -36.92 -9.40
N LEU A 3 -57.46 -36.01 -8.85
CA LEU A 3 -57.11 -35.72 -7.43
C LEU A 3 -55.91 -36.45 -6.79
N PRO A 4 -55.23 -35.86 -5.78
CA PRO A 4 -55.29 -34.47 -5.27
C PRO A 4 -53.91 -33.77 -5.13
N ARG A 5 -53.98 -32.44 -4.99
CA ARG A 5 -52.88 -31.52 -4.64
C ARG A 5 -52.72 -31.48 -3.12
N LEU A 6 -51.49 -31.63 -2.63
CA LEU A 6 -51.09 -31.33 -1.25
C LEU A 6 -50.46 -29.94 -1.19
N ALA A 7 -51.10 -29.03 -0.45
CA ALA A 7 -50.61 -27.70 -0.15
C ALA A 7 -49.79 -27.76 1.15
N ALA A 8 -48.52 -27.35 1.09
CA ALA A 8 -47.68 -27.14 2.27
C ALA A 8 -47.61 -25.63 2.56
N LEU A 9 -48.12 -25.21 3.72
CA LEU A 9 -47.91 -23.88 4.28
C LEU A 9 -46.49 -23.80 4.85
N SER A 10 -45.66 -22.94 4.28
CA SER A 10 -44.39 -22.51 4.90
C SER A 10 -44.57 -21.13 5.53
N ALA A 11 -44.62 -21.11 6.86
CA ALA A 11 -44.47 -19.89 7.64
C ALA A 11 -42.97 -19.67 7.89
N VAL A 12 -42.41 -18.55 7.41
CA VAL A 12 -41.05 -18.14 7.75
C VAL A 12 -41.10 -16.76 8.40
N VAL A 13 -40.47 -16.71 9.56
CA VAL A 13 -40.40 -15.64 10.55
C VAL A 13 -39.63 -14.43 10.00
N LEU A 14 -40.24 -13.25 10.14
CA LEU A 14 -39.59 -11.95 9.87
C LEU A 14 -38.63 -11.63 11.04
N ALA A 15 -37.32 -11.78 10.83
CA ALA A 15 -36.31 -11.31 11.77
C ALA A 15 -36.02 -9.81 11.47
N ALA A 16 -36.43 -8.93 12.37
CA ALA A 16 -36.08 -7.52 12.34
C ALA A 16 -34.59 -7.37 12.71
N THR A 17 -33.74 -7.10 11.72
CA THR A 17 -32.35 -6.70 11.93
C THR A 17 -32.33 -5.27 12.49
N GLY A 18 -31.95 -5.14 13.77
CA GLY A 18 -31.75 -3.86 14.42
C GLY A 18 -30.60 -3.08 13.80
N CYS A 19 -30.84 -1.80 13.53
CA CYS A 19 -29.80 -0.84 13.16
C CYS A 19 -28.81 -0.68 14.31
N THR A 20 -27.62 -1.26 14.18
CA THR A 20 -26.48 -0.93 15.03
C THR A 20 -26.05 0.50 14.68
N SER A 21 -26.20 1.41 15.65
CA SER A 21 -25.66 2.77 15.56
C SER A 21 -24.13 2.71 15.37
N PRO A 22 -23.52 3.62 14.59
CA PRO A 22 -22.07 3.71 14.51
C PRO A 22 -21.51 4.02 15.90
N ALA A 23 -20.45 3.28 16.27
CA ALA A 23 -19.74 3.46 17.52
C ALA A 23 -19.28 4.92 17.67
N GLN A 24 -19.71 5.56 18.75
CA GLN A 24 -19.37 6.93 19.06
C GLN A 24 -17.87 7.02 19.36
N ALA A 25 -17.16 7.84 18.59
CA ALA A 25 -15.73 8.08 18.78
C ALA A 25 -15.45 8.64 20.19
N PRO A 26 -14.31 8.30 20.82
CA PRO A 26 -13.90 8.90 22.08
C PRO A 26 -13.77 10.42 21.94
N ALA A 27 -14.38 11.16 22.87
CA ALA A 27 -14.25 12.62 22.91
C ALA A 27 -12.82 13.02 23.32
N ALA A 28 -12.28 14.06 22.67
CA ALA A 28 -11.00 14.65 23.07
C ALA A 28 -11.09 15.23 24.49
N THR A 29 -10.19 14.83 25.39
CA THR A 29 -10.04 15.45 26.72
C THR A 29 -9.18 16.70 26.60
N GLY A 30 -9.81 17.84 26.36
CA GLY A 30 -9.17 19.16 26.39
C GLY A 30 -10.23 20.27 26.37
N THR A 31 -9.90 21.43 26.93
CA THR A 31 -10.72 22.65 26.84
C THR A 31 -9.99 23.65 25.97
N GLY A 32 -10.57 24.03 24.82
CA GLY A 32 -10.00 25.00 23.87
C GLY A 32 -10.36 24.71 22.40
N PRO A 33 -9.96 25.58 21.44
CA PRO A 33 -10.27 25.43 20.01
C PRO A 33 -9.81 24.10 19.41
N ALA A 34 -8.73 23.54 19.96
CA ALA A 34 -8.19 22.27 19.53
C ALA A 34 -8.99 21.04 20.03
N ALA A 35 -9.85 21.19 21.04
CA ALA A 35 -10.76 20.14 21.50
C ALA A 35 -11.92 19.86 20.51
N ALA A 36 -12.08 20.73 19.51
CA ALA A 36 -13.09 20.64 18.47
C ALA A 36 -12.53 20.15 17.12
N LEU A 37 -11.31 19.58 17.11
CA LEU A 37 -10.69 19.00 15.94
C LEU A 37 -10.91 17.48 15.91
N VAL A 38 -11.26 16.96 14.73
CA VAL A 38 -11.26 15.53 14.44
C VAL A 38 -10.06 15.20 13.56
N ALA A 39 -9.36 14.13 13.90
CA ALA A 39 -8.16 13.68 13.20
C ALA A 39 -8.32 12.25 12.66
N ALA A 40 -7.84 12.06 11.43
CA ALA A 40 -7.67 10.75 10.84
C ALA A 40 -6.35 10.67 10.06
N VAL A 41 -5.90 9.44 9.86
CA VAL A 41 -4.79 9.08 8.98
C VAL A 41 -5.36 8.23 7.87
N ASP A 42 -4.96 8.55 6.65
CA ASP A 42 -5.33 7.79 5.46
C ASP A 42 -4.15 7.72 4.48
N GLN A 43 -4.35 7.02 3.36
CA GLN A 43 -3.40 7.01 2.25
C GLN A 43 -4.17 7.01 0.93
N PHE A 44 -4.02 8.08 0.17
CA PHE A 44 -4.54 8.16 -1.19
C PHE A 44 -3.71 7.33 -2.16
N ARG A 45 -4.31 6.94 -3.29
CA ARG A 45 -3.69 6.03 -4.28
C ARG A 45 -2.40 6.58 -4.88
N ASP A 46 -2.29 7.89 -5.03
CA ASP A 46 -1.06 8.58 -5.47
C ASP A 46 0.09 8.46 -4.47
N GLN A 47 -0.21 8.18 -3.20
CA GLN A 47 0.78 8.02 -2.14
C GLN A 47 1.31 6.58 -2.00
N TYR A 48 0.72 5.61 -2.71
CA TYR A 48 1.10 4.19 -2.58
C TYR A 48 2.55 3.91 -2.99
N ALA A 49 3.02 4.54 -4.07
CA ALA A 49 4.39 4.37 -4.56
C ALA A 49 5.43 5.02 -3.65
N GLY A 50 5.11 6.19 -3.08
CA GLY A 50 6.02 6.96 -2.23
C GLY A 50 6.00 6.56 -0.76
N GLY A 51 5.09 5.67 -0.36
CA GLY A 51 4.91 5.27 1.05
C GLY A 51 4.53 6.44 1.96
N GLY A 52 3.94 7.50 1.41
CA GLY A 52 3.44 8.64 2.17
C GLY A 52 2.08 8.35 2.81
N ILE A 53 1.67 9.19 3.75
CA ILE A 53 0.32 9.18 4.33
C ILE A 53 -0.31 10.56 4.19
N VAL A 54 -1.59 10.65 4.50
CA VAL A 54 -2.33 11.91 4.53
C VAL A 54 -2.94 12.05 5.91
N PHE A 55 -2.67 13.18 6.56
CA PHE A 55 -3.43 13.61 7.72
C PHE A 55 -4.72 14.26 7.26
N GLN A 56 -5.84 13.83 7.81
CA GLN A 56 -7.14 14.43 7.60
C GLN A 56 -7.55 15.15 8.88
N LEU A 57 -7.70 16.47 8.79
CA LEU A 57 -8.13 17.32 9.91
C LEU A 57 -9.44 18.02 9.57
N THR A 58 -10.39 17.99 10.50
CA THR A 58 -11.67 18.71 10.39
C THR A 58 -11.88 19.55 11.63
N ALA A 59 -12.13 20.85 11.46
CA ALA A 59 -12.53 21.74 12.54
C ALA A 59 -14.05 21.75 12.71
N ALA A 60 -14.52 21.98 13.93
CA ALA A 60 -15.95 22.19 14.16
C ALA A 60 -16.48 23.42 13.42
N ALA A 61 -17.76 23.37 13.06
CA ALA A 61 -18.45 24.50 12.42
C ALA A 61 -18.32 25.78 13.27
N GLY A 62 -18.11 26.91 12.59
CA GLY A 62 -17.94 28.22 13.24
C GLY A 62 -16.55 28.50 13.80
N THR A 63 -15.57 27.63 13.55
CA THR A 63 -14.15 27.87 13.82
C THR A 63 -13.31 27.66 12.56
N ASP A 64 -12.36 28.55 12.31
CA ASP A 64 -11.46 28.47 11.15
C ASP A 64 -9.98 28.51 11.59
N PRO A 65 -9.52 27.55 12.42
CA PRO A 65 -8.15 27.58 12.91
C PRO A 65 -7.14 27.37 11.77
N THR A 66 -5.98 27.99 11.91
CA THR A 66 -4.87 27.83 10.97
C THR A 66 -3.85 26.87 11.56
N VAL A 67 -3.62 25.75 10.88
CA VAL A 67 -2.65 24.72 11.26
C VAL A 67 -1.30 25.02 10.62
N THR A 68 -0.24 24.93 11.42
CA THR A 68 1.14 25.19 10.98
C THR A 68 2.01 23.93 11.00
N ARG A 69 1.66 22.96 11.84
CA ARG A 69 2.37 21.68 11.95
C ARG A 69 1.44 20.56 12.38
N VAL A 70 1.64 19.38 11.81
CA VAL A 70 1.00 18.14 12.21
C VAL A 70 2.05 17.04 12.27
N GLU A 71 2.07 16.27 13.35
CA GLU A 71 3.03 15.19 13.55
C GLU A 71 2.32 13.92 14.01
N LEU A 72 2.64 12.79 13.37
CA LEU A 72 2.16 11.48 13.80
C LEU A 72 2.91 11.03 15.04
N ILE A 73 2.16 10.61 16.04
CA ILE A 73 2.64 9.93 17.24
C ILE A 73 2.12 8.51 17.19
N ASP A 74 3.01 7.58 16.86
CA ASP A 74 2.71 6.17 16.74
C ASP A 74 3.96 5.35 17.04
N THR A 75 3.83 4.31 17.87
CA THR A 75 4.95 3.46 18.31
C THR A 75 5.51 2.57 17.20
N ARG A 76 4.78 2.38 16.09
CA ARG A 76 5.22 1.61 14.94
C ARG A 76 6.24 2.35 14.09
N PHE A 77 6.38 3.67 14.25
CA PHE A 77 7.23 4.48 13.40
C PHE A 77 8.18 5.34 14.23
N GLY A 78 9.39 5.52 13.71
CA GLY A 78 10.34 6.48 14.24
C GLY A 78 9.88 7.93 13.99
N PRO A 79 10.61 8.90 14.55
CA PRO A 79 10.33 10.31 14.28
C PRO A 79 10.47 10.63 12.78
N GLY A 80 9.81 11.70 12.34
CA GLY A 80 9.95 12.23 10.98
C GLY A 80 8.66 12.28 10.16
N THR A 81 7.56 11.70 10.66
CA THR A 81 6.25 11.83 10.03
C THR A 81 5.59 13.16 10.39
N VAL A 82 5.99 14.21 9.67
CA VAL A 82 5.60 15.59 9.96
C VAL A 82 5.11 16.28 8.69
N TRP A 83 4.00 16.98 8.79
CA TRP A 83 3.59 18.02 7.86
C TRP A 83 3.87 19.40 8.46
N THR A 84 4.38 20.33 7.65
CA THR A 84 4.53 21.74 7.99
C THR A 84 3.96 22.60 6.89
N GLY A 85 3.42 23.76 7.26
CA GLY A 85 2.84 24.68 6.29
C GLY A 85 2.03 25.78 6.96
N ASN A 86 1.07 26.31 6.22
CA ASN A 86 0.10 27.26 6.74
C ASN A 86 -1.24 26.97 6.07
N THR A 87 -2.15 26.29 6.76
CA THR A 87 -3.43 25.86 6.19
C THR A 87 -4.58 26.19 7.12
N VAL A 88 -5.49 27.02 6.63
CA VAL A 88 -6.78 27.26 7.28
C VAL A 88 -7.61 25.98 7.17
N LEU A 89 -8.21 25.55 8.29
CA LEU A 89 -9.24 24.51 8.34
C LEU A 89 -10.60 25.21 8.40
N PRO A 90 -11.31 25.39 7.27
CA PRO A 90 -12.65 25.95 7.33
C PRO A 90 -13.56 25.05 8.15
N GLY A 91 -14.37 25.63 9.03
CA GLY A 91 -15.27 24.88 9.90
C GLY A 91 -16.17 23.91 9.12
N GLY A 92 -16.22 22.66 9.57
CA GLY A 92 -17.00 21.59 8.96
C GLY A 92 -16.40 20.99 7.68
N GLN A 93 -15.21 21.43 7.24
CA GLN A 93 -14.54 20.89 6.06
C GLN A 93 -13.25 20.15 6.45
N THR A 94 -13.09 18.94 5.89
CA THR A 94 -11.85 18.18 6.05
C THR A 94 -10.77 18.72 5.11
N LYS A 95 -9.56 18.91 5.64
CA LYS A 95 -8.35 19.16 4.84
C LYS A 95 -7.42 17.96 4.88
N SER A 96 -6.81 17.68 3.74
CA SER A 96 -5.83 16.62 3.54
C SER A 96 -4.43 17.22 3.51
N LEU A 97 -3.57 16.80 4.43
CA LEU A 97 -2.22 17.30 4.61
C LEU A 97 -1.23 16.13 4.41
N PRO A 98 -0.57 16.03 3.23
CA PRO A 98 0.30 14.91 2.92
C PRO A 98 1.59 14.95 3.76
N ALA A 99 2.05 13.80 4.24
CA ALA A 99 3.30 13.68 4.98
C ALA A 99 4.06 12.43 4.55
N ALA A 100 5.39 12.54 4.47
CA ALA A 100 6.25 11.38 4.33
C ALA A 100 6.23 10.60 5.65
N LEU A 101 6.05 9.28 5.57
CA LEU A 101 6.05 8.43 6.76
C LEU A 101 7.49 8.09 7.16
N GLY A 102 7.84 8.38 8.41
CA GLY A 102 9.12 8.04 9.03
C GLY A 102 9.41 6.53 9.03
N PRO A 103 10.64 6.11 9.39
CA PRO A 103 11.05 4.71 9.31
C PRO A 103 10.18 3.80 10.18
N ALA A 104 9.91 2.58 9.72
CA ALA A 104 9.19 1.58 10.52
C ALA A 104 10.09 1.03 11.63
N LEU A 105 9.51 0.77 12.81
CA LEU A 105 10.20 0.18 13.96
C LEU A 105 9.79 -1.29 14.07
N CYS A 106 10.60 -2.19 13.50
CA CYS A 106 10.23 -3.58 13.24
C CYS A 106 10.39 -4.57 14.40
N GLY A 107 10.64 -4.06 15.61
CA GLY A 107 10.60 -4.82 16.85
C GLY A 107 9.49 -4.36 17.81
N ALA A 108 8.73 -3.32 17.45
CA ALA A 108 7.55 -2.91 18.22
C ALA A 108 6.38 -3.84 17.88
N GLU A 109 5.67 -4.33 18.89
CA GLU A 109 4.45 -5.09 18.63
C GLU A 109 3.45 -4.22 17.85
N GLY A 110 2.84 -4.82 16.83
CA GLY A 110 1.83 -4.17 16.01
C GLY A 110 0.58 -3.88 16.82
N GLY A 111 0.50 -2.69 17.40
CA GLY A 111 -0.63 -2.28 18.22
C GLY A 111 -0.41 -0.91 18.81
N GLY A 112 -1.23 0.05 18.41
CA GLY A 112 -1.15 1.43 18.88
C GLY A 112 -2.37 2.20 18.40
N SER A 113 -2.90 3.07 19.26
CA SER A 113 -3.87 4.09 18.83
C SER A 113 -3.06 5.28 18.33
N PRO A 114 -3.03 5.55 17.01
CA PRO A 114 -2.27 6.68 16.49
C PRO A 114 -2.84 7.97 17.05
N ALA A 115 -1.98 8.96 17.26
CA ALA A 115 -2.38 10.30 17.62
C ALA A 115 -1.68 11.33 16.73
N LEU A 116 -2.32 12.47 16.50
CA LEU A 116 -1.72 13.61 15.80
C LEU A 116 -1.43 14.73 16.80
N ARG A 117 -0.18 15.17 16.86
CA ARG A 117 0.18 16.43 17.51
C ARG A 117 0.00 17.57 16.51
N VAL A 118 -0.98 18.42 16.75
CA VAL A 118 -1.34 19.55 15.88
C VAL A 118 -0.94 20.86 16.55
N ALA A 119 -0.21 21.71 15.82
CA ALA A 119 0.13 23.07 16.24
C ALA A 119 -0.60 24.10 15.36
N LEU A 120 -1.14 25.13 16.01
CA LEU A 120 -1.88 26.22 15.39
C LEU A 120 -1.04 27.52 15.37
N THR A 121 -1.41 28.46 14.51
CA THR A 121 -0.71 29.76 14.39
C THR A 121 -0.80 30.62 15.66
N ASP A 122 -1.83 30.43 16.50
CA ASP A 122 -2.00 31.13 17.77
C ASP A 122 -1.12 30.59 18.92
N GLY A 123 -0.27 29.59 18.63
CA GLY A 123 0.61 28.92 19.59
C GLY A 123 -0.03 27.72 20.28
N THR A 124 -1.33 27.47 20.08
CA THR A 124 -2.00 26.29 20.65
C THR A 124 -1.43 25.01 20.07
N THR A 125 -1.19 24.02 20.94
CA THR A 125 -0.83 22.66 20.54
C THR A 125 -1.81 21.67 21.17
N ALA A 126 -2.25 20.67 20.42
CA ALA A 126 -3.09 19.59 20.92
C ALA A 126 -2.62 18.23 20.44
N LEU A 127 -2.92 17.21 21.25
CA LEU A 127 -2.76 15.81 20.89
C LEU A 127 -4.15 15.21 20.66
N LEU A 128 -4.41 14.80 19.43
CA LEU A 128 -5.71 14.29 19.00
C LEU A 128 -5.58 12.78 18.75
N PRO A 129 -6.47 11.93 19.29
CA PRO A 129 -6.56 10.55 18.80
C PRO A 129 -6.90 10.58 17.30
N ALA A 130 -6.20 9.77 16.52
CA ALA A 130 -6.38 9.68 15.08
C ALA A 130 -7.10 8.39 14.72
N GLN A 131 -8.07 8.49 13.81
CA GLN A 131 -8.69 7.31 13.23
C GLN A 131 -7.81 6.77 12.09
N ASP A 132 -7.66 5.44 12.01
CA ASP A 132 -7.01 4.74 10.89
C ASP A 132 -7.99 3.71 10.33
N GLN A 133 -9.08 4.21 9.74
CA GLN A 133 -10.23 3.41 9.30
C GLN A 133 -9.86 2.35 8.24
N HIS A 134 -8.84 2.62 7.43
CA HIS A 134 -8.38 1.71 6.38
C HIS A 134 -7.17 0.87 6.81
N GLY A 135 -6.76 0.93 8.09
CA GLY A 135 -5.63 0.18 8.62
C GLY A 135 -4.30 0.49 7.92
N VAL A 136 -4.14 1.71 7.42
CA VAL A 136 -2.99 2.18 6.63
C VAL A 136 -1.69 2.00 7.41
N LEU A 137 -1.66 2.40 8.67
CA LEU A 137 -0.43 2.40 9.46
C LEU A 137 0.02 0.97 9.78
N ALA A 138 -0.92 0.08 10.06
CA ALA A 138 -0.60 -1.33 10.33
C ALA A 138 -0.10 -2.02 9.06
N ARG A 139 -0.79 -1.79 7.93
CA ARG A 139 -0.39 -2.33 6.64
C ARG A 139 0.99 -1.83 6.22
N VAL A 140 1.24 -0.52 6.25
CA VAL A 140 2.52 0.05 5.82
C VAL A 140 3.66 -0.36 6.76
N HIS A 141 3.41 -0.46 8.07
CA HIS A 141 4.40 -1.01 9.02
C HIS A 141 4.76 -2.45 8.66
N GLY A 142 3.75 -3.32 8.46
CA GLY A 142 3.96 -4.71 8.06
C GLY A 142 4.71 -4.85 6.73
N GLU A 143 4.32 -4.07 5.71
CA GLU A 143 4.99 -4.04 4.41
C GLU A 143 6.47 -3.63 4.53
N ARG A 144 6.77 -2.56 5.28
CA ARG A 144 8.15 -2.08 5.48
C ARG A 144 9.00 -3.06 6.29
N CYS A 145 8.45 -3.63 7.36
CA CYS A 145 9.18 -4.58 8.18
C CYS A 145 9.43 -5.91 7.48
N PHE A 146 8.50 -6.34 6.63
CA PHE A 146 8.74 -7.47 5.77
C PHE A 146 9.79 -7.16 4.70
N ALA A 147 9.76 -5.96 4.11
CA ALA A 147 10.79 -5.53 3.15
C ALA A 147 12.18 -5.48 3.79
N ASP A 148 12.33 -4.99 5.02
CA ASP A 148 13.60 -4.99 5.75
C ASP A 148 14.09 -6.42 6.02
N ARG A 149 13.19 -7.32 6.43
CA ARG A 149 13.49 -8.75 6.61
C ARG A 149 13.94 -9.40 5.29
N ALA A 150 13.22 -9.14 4.20
CA ALA A 150 13.57 -9.67 2.89
C ALA A 150 14.93 -9.13 2.42
N GLY A 151 15.16 -7.82 2.56
CA GLY A 151 16.42 -7.14 2.25
C GLY A 151 17.62 -7.72 3.02
N ALA A 152 17.38 -8.14 4.26
CA ALA A 152 18.37 -8.80 5.10
C ALA A 152 18.69 -10.26 4.68
N ALA A 153 17.87 -10.87 3.82
CA ALA A 153 18.10 -12.17 3.21
C ALA A 153 18.65 -12.07 1.78
N VAL A 154 18.10 -11.17 0.95
CA VAL A 154 18.51 -10.91 -0.43
C VAL A 154 18.13 -9.49 -0.84
N THR A 155 18.86 -8.91 -1.80
CA THR A 155 18.39 -7.71 -2.52
C THR A 155 17.67 -8.12 -3.80
N LEU A 156 16.64 -7.37 -4.18
CA LEU A 156 15.85 -7.64 -5.37
C LEU A 156 15.80 -6.38 -6.24
N GLY A 157 16.07 -6.56 -7.53
CA GLY A 157 15.99 -5.50 -8.54
C GLY A 157 15.49 -6.05 -9.86
N LEU A 158 15.13 -5.16 -10.79
CA LEU A 158 14.84 -5.54 -12.17
C LEU A 158 15.97 -5.03 -13.06
N GLU A 159 16.39 -5.83 -14.04
CA GLU A 159 17.30 -5.35 -15.08
C GLU A 159 16.70 -4.17 -15.83
N ASP A 160 17.54 -3.20 -16.22
CA ASP A 160 17.07 -1.99 -16.91
C ASP A 160 16.56 -2.25 -18.32
N ALA A 161 17.03 -3.32 -18.96
CA ALA A 161 16.67 -3.69 -20.32
C ALA A 161 15.47 -4.65 -20.33
N LEU A 162 14.44 -4.29 -21.10
CA LEU A 162 13.31 -5.17 -21.35
C LEU A 162 13.63 -6.12 -22.49
N ALA A 163 13.52 -7.43 -22.25
CA ALA A 163 13.71 -8.43 -23.29
C ALA A 163 12.39 -8.72 -24.02
N PRO A 164 12.43 -9.16 -25.30
CA PRO A 164 11.26 -9.74 -25.95
C PRO A 164 10.79 -10.99 -25.20
N GLY A 165 9.47 -11.19 -25.10
CA GLY A 165 8.92 -12.42 -24.56
C GLY A 165 8.93 -13.56 -25.59
N PRO A 166 8.61 -14.80 -25.16
CA PRO A 166 8.55 -15.97 -26.04
C PRO A 166 7.38 -15.91 -27.04
N PHE A 167 6.39 -15.04 -26.82
CA PHE A 167 5.23 -14.85 -27.69
C PHE A 167 5.14 -13.41 -28.21
N PRO A 168 4.54 -13.18 -29.40
CA PRO A 168 4.53 -11.86 -30.06
C PRO A 168 3.92 -10.73 -29.22
N ASP A 169 2.99 -11.04 -28.34
CA ASP A 169 2.25 -10.13 -27.46
C ASP A 169 2.79 -10.11 -26.01
N THR A 170 4.04 -10.56 -25.82
CA THR A 170 4.68 -10.64 -24.51
C THR A 170 6.05 -9.96 -24.48
N ALA A 171 6.46 -9.53 -23.29
CA ALA A 171 7.80 -9.07 -22.95
C ALA A 171 8.35 -9.88 -21.79
N ALA A 172 9.66 -9.86 -21.57
CA ALA A 172 10.30 -10.54 -20.44
C ALA A 172 11.07 -9.53 -19.58
N LEU A 173 10.75 -9.54 -18.29
CA LEU A 173 11.49 -8.86 -17.23
C LEU A 173 12.49 -9.84 -16.61
N GLU A 174 13.67 -9.37 -16.23
CA GLU A 174 14.63 -10.15 -15.46
C GLU A 174 14.68 -9.62 -14.03
N LEU A 175 14.24 -10.45 -13.06
CA LEU A 175 14.41 -10.19 -11.63
C LEU A 175 15.82 -10.60 -11.22
N VAL A 176 16.63 -9.64 -10.79
CA VAL A 176 17.99 -9.86 -10.31
C VAL A 176 17.97 -10.08 -8.80
N VAL A 177 18.62 -11.15 -8.36
CA VAL A 177 18.79 -11.46 -6.94
C VAL A 177 20.21 -11.10 -6.52
N GLY A 178 20.35 -10.06 -5.71
CA GLY A 178 21.63 -9.64 -5.16
C GLY A 178 21.89 -10.17 -3.74
N PRO A 179 23.09 -9.94 -3.21
CA PRO A 179 23.42 -10.29 -1.83
C PRO A 179 22.53 -9.52 -0.83
N PRO A 180 22.43 -9.96 0.43
CA PRO A 180 21.77 -9.21 1.50
C PRO A 180 22.21 -7.75 1.55
N ALA A 181 21.27 -6.85 1.81
CA ALA A 181 21.56 -5.43 2.02
C ALA A 181 22.35 -5.22 3.32
N VAL A 182 23.44 -4.46 3.23
CA VAL A 182 24.26 -4.11 4.40
C VAL A 182 23.44 -3.19 5.31
N GLY A 183 23.24 -3.61 6.56
CA GLY A 183 22.45 -2.85 7.55
C GLY A 183 20.93 -3.03 7.45
N ALA A 184 20.43 -3.85 6.52
CA ALA A 184 19.06 -4.33 6.57
C ALA A 184 18.95 -5.43 7.62
N GLY A 185 18.23 -5.13 8.69
CA GLY A 185 17.96 -6.03 9.79
C GLY A 185 17.10 -5.27 10.79
N ALA A 186 16.03 -5.89 11.26
CA ALA A 186 15.36 -5.39 12.45
C ALA A 186 16.42 -5.16 13.55
N ALA A 187 16.30 -4.10 14.35
CA ALA A 187 17.23 -3.85 15.45
C ALA A 187 17.37 -5.13 16.30
N GLY A 188 18.49 -5.85 16.13
CA GLY A 188 18.72 -7.19 16.71
C GLY A 188 19.08 -8.32 15.73
N SER A 189 18.90 -8.14 14.42
CA SER A 189 19.30 -9.13 13.41
C SER A 189 20.65 -8.77 12.80
N SER A 190 21.68 -9.58 13.02
CA SER A 190 22.96 -9.45 12.32
C SER A 190 22.76 -9.69 10.81
N PRO A 191 23.38 -8.86 9.94
CA PRO A 191 23.39 -9.10 8.49
C PRO A 191 23.86 -10.53 8.18
N GLY A 192 23.13 -11.26 7.33
CA GLY A 192 23.49 -12.62 6.91
C GLY A 192 23.03 -13.76 7.83
N THR A 193 22.16 -13.50 8.81
CA THR A 193 21.66 -14.55 9.74
C THR A 193 20.24 -15.04 9.39
N LEU A 194 19.55 -14.39 8.46
CA LEU A 194 18.22 -14.83 8.03
C LEU A 194 18.39 -15.97 7.01
N GLY A 195 17.55 -17.01 7.17
CA GLY A 195 17.56 -18.20 6.32
C GLY A 195 17.19 -17.91 4.85
N PRO A 196 17.08 -18.96 4.02
CA PRO A 196 16.82 -18.79 2.59
C PRO A 196 15.50 -18.04 2.32
N ALA A 197 15.49 -17.25 1.25
CA ALA A 197 14.30 -16.61 0.72
C ALA A 197 13.76 -17.40 -0.49
N VAL A 198 12.45 -17.51 -0.59
CA VAL A 198 11.75 -18.20 -1.70
C VAL A 198 10.72 -17.25 -2.31
N LEU A 199 10.76 -17.07 -3.62
CA LEU A 199 9.70 -16.42 -4.37
C LEU A 199 8.52 -17.39 -4.46
N ARG A 200 7.42 -17.07 -3.78
CA ARG A 200 6.18 -17.85 -3.82
C ARG A 200 5.39 -17.58 -5.10
N SER A 201 5.23 -16.31 -5.43
CA SER A 201 4.50 -15.89 -6.63
C SER A 201 4.80 -14.45 -7.02
N VAL A 202 4.64 -14.15 -8.30
CA VAL A 202 4.56 -12.79 -8.83
C VAL A 202 3.08 -12.39 -8.88
N GLY A 203 2.76 -11.15 -8.52
CA GLY A 203 1.39 -10.61 -8.58
C GLY A 203 1.18 -9.67 -9.76
N SER A 204 -0.05 -9.61 -10.26
CA SER A 204 -0.42 -8.74 -11.37
C SER A 204 -0.57 -7.29 -10.95
N THR A 205 -0.44 -6.39 -11.93
CA THR A 205 -0.64 -4.96 -11.76
C THR A 205 -1.72 -4.46 -12.73
N THR A 206 -2.08 -3.17 -12.65
CA THR A 206 -2.99 -2.56 -13.63
C THR A 206 -2.45 -2.63 -15.06
N LEU A 207 -1.12 -2.65 -15.20
CA LEU A 207 -0.43 -2.59 -16.48
C LEU A 207 -0.01 -3.98 -16.98
N LEU A 208 0.40 -4.88 -16.08
CA LEU A 208 1.06 -6.15 -16.42
C LEU A 208 0.33 -7.35 -15.82
N ALA A 209 0.13 -8.37 -16.64
CA ALA A 209 -0.48 -9.64 -16.26
C ALA A 209 0.38 -10.83 -16.68
N GLU A 210 0.14 -11.96 -16.01
CA GLU A 210 0.70 -13.27 -16.36
C GLU A 210 0.15 -13.73 -17.71
N ASP A 211 0.98 -14.33 -18.55
CA ASP A 211 0.51 -15.03 -19.73
C ASP A 211 0.24 -16.50 -19.41
N SER A 212 -0.89 -17.06 -19.83
CA SER A 212 -1.24 -18.45 -19.52
C SER A 212 -0.33 -19.48 -20.19
N CYS A 213 0.29 -19.12 -21.30
CA CYS A 213 1.24 -19.97 -22.04
C CYS A 213 2.68 -19.82 -21.52
N ALA A 214 2.96 -18.75 -20.76
CA ALA A 214 4.21 -18.54 -20.03
C ALA A 214 3.91 -18.11 -18.57
N PRO A 215 3.43 -19.06 -17.73
CA PRO A 215 3.09 -18.74 -16.35
C PRO A 215 4.31 -18.24 -15.57
N TRP A 216 4.05 -17.37 -14.61
CA TRP A 216 5.08 -16.79 -13.78
C TRP A 216 5.74 -17.82 -12.87
N PRO A 217 7.02 -17.59 -12.53
CA PRO A 217 7.76 -18.43 -11.59
C PRO A 217 7.03 -18.50 -10.24
N ARG A 218 7.00 -19.72 -9.67
CA ARG A 218 6.42 -20.04 -8.36
C ARG A 218 7.36 -20.95 -7.61
N ASP A 219 7.41 -20.76 -6.30
CA ASP A 219 8.26 -21.52 -5.37
C ASP A 219 9.75 -21.59 -5.79
N VAL A 220 10.29 -20.47 -6.26
CA VAL A 220 11.68 -20.36 -6.74
C VAL A 220 12.60 -19.90 -5.60
N PRO A 221 13.64 -20.69 -5.23
CA PRO A 221 14.65 -20.22 -4.30
C PRO A 221 15.40 -19.00 -4.84
N LEU A 222 15.52 -17.94 -4.04
CA LEU A 222 16.23 -16.73 -4.40
C LEU A 222 17.69 -16.84 -3.96
N VAL A 223 18.57 -17.12 -4.93
CA VAL A 223 20.02 -17.28 -4.69
C VAL A 223 20.75 -16.03 -5.15
N PRO A 224 21.59 -15.38 -4.32
CA PRO A 224 22.39 -14.24 -4.76
C PRO A 224 23.23 -14.54 -6.00
N GLY A 225 23.22 -13.61 -6.97
CA GLY A 225 23.86 -13.74 -8.28
C GLY A 225 23.03 -14.51 -9.31
N SER A 226 21.82 -14.97 -8.96
CA SER A 226 20.87 -15.56 -9.91
C SER A 226 19.90 -14.52 -10.46
N GLY A 227 19.22 -14.91 -11.54
CA GLY A 227 18.15 -14.15 -12.16
C GLY A 227 16.90 -15.01 -12.38
N VAL A 228 15.74 -14.38 -12.38
CA VAL A 228 14.45 -15.02 -12.62
C VAL A 228 13.68 -14.26 -13.69
N ALA A 229 13.44 -14.90 -14.83
CA ALA A 229 12.65 -14.34 -15.91
C ALA A 229 11.15 -14.31 -15.55
N ILE A 230 10.49 -13.19 -15.82
CA ILE A 230 9.06 -12.96 -15.63
C ILE A 230 8.48 -12.49 -16.96
N VAL A 231 7.74 -13.37 -17.64
CA VAL A 231 7.08 -13.05 -18.92
C VAL A 231 5.78 -12.31 -18.66
N VAL A 232 5.62 -11.12 -19.22
CA VAL A 232 4.47 -10.25 -19.00
C VAL A 232 3.74 -9.95 -20.31
N ARG A 233 2.43 -9.77 -20.19
CA ARG A 233 1.56 -9.18 -21.23
C ARG A 233 0.83 -7.95 -20.66
N PRO A 234 0.29 -7.06 -21.50
CA PRO A 234 -0.62 -6.03 -21.02
C PRO A 234 -1.80 -6.64 -20.25
N ALA A 235 -2.03 -6.16 -19.02
CA ALA A 235 -3.21 -6.54 -18.26
C ALA A 235 -4.48 -5.94 -18.87
N ARG A 236 -4.35 -4.74 -19.45
CA ARG A 236 -5.43 -3.95 -20.07
C ARG A 236 -4.87 -3.16 -21.24
N CYS A 237 -5.73 -2.93 -22.23
CA CYS A 237 -5.40 -2.14 -23.42
C CYS A 237 -6.28 -0.89 -23.61
N ASP A 238 -7.15 -0.54 -22.65
CA ASP A 238 -7.87 0.73 -22.77
C ASP A 238 -6.96 1.93 -22.46
N PRO A 239 -6.99 3.00 -23.26
CA PRO A 239 -6.07 4.13 -23.11
C PRO A 239 -6.12 4.82 -21.74
N HIS A 240 -7.29 4.85 -21.10
CA HIS A 240 -7.46 5.47 -19.78
C HIS A 240 -6.67 4.72 -18.70
N ALA A 241 -6.69 3.38 -18.73
CA ALA A 241 -5.91 2.56 -17.81
C ALA A 241 -4.42 2.81 -17.89
N VAL A 242 -3.90 2.88 -19.12
CA VAL A 242 -2.48 3.03 -19.39
C VAL A 242 -2.02 4.46 -19.05
N ALA A 243 -2.80 5.48 -19.43
CA ALA A 243 -2.43 6.87 -19.20
C ALA A 243 -2.45 7.28 -17.72
N GLU A 244 -3.39 6.76 -16.93
CA GLU A 244 -3.53 7.08 -15.50
C GLU A 244 -2.83 6.05 -14.58
N ASP A 245 -2.04 5.13 -15.15
CA ASP A 245 -1.31 4.18 -14.34
C ASP A 245 -0.13 4.86 -13.62
N LYS A 246 -0.09 4.66 -12.29
CA LYS A 246 0.92 5.24 -11.40
C LYS A 246 1.84 4.20 -10.77
N VAL A 247 1.42 2.93 -10.77
CA VAL A 247 2.05 1.84 -9.99
C VAL A 247 2.13 0.53 -10.76
N GLY A 248 1.73 0.49 -12.03
CA GLY A 248 1.69 -0.71 -12.85
C GLY A 248 3.07 -1.30 -13.16
N THR A 249 4.15 -0.52 -12.98
CA THR A 249 5.53 -1.00 -13.07
C THR A 249 6.18 -1.26 -11.72
N LEU A 250 5.38 -1.35 -10.65
CA LEU A 250 5.81 -1.77 -9.33
C LEU A 250 5.37 -3.24 -9.14
N ILE A 251 6.31 -4.17 -9.29
CA ILE A 251 6.02 -5.61 -9.36
C ILE A 251 5.90 -6.18 -7.94
N PRO A 252 4.72 -6.67 -7.52
CA PRO A 252 4.56 -7.31 -6.23
C PRO A 252 5.08 -8.76 -6.28
N LEU A 253 5.98 -9.09 -5.36
CA LEU A 253 6.55 -10.42 -5.19
C LEU A 253 6.14 -10.94 -3.81
N ALA A 254 5.38 -12.03 -3.78
CA ALA A 254 5.11 -12.74 -2.54
C ALA A 254 6.33 -13.63 -2.23
N LEU A 255 6.92 -13.44 -1.06
CA LEU A 255 8.12 -14.14 -0.61
C LEU A 255 7.83 -14.91 0.67
N ASP A 256 8.53 -16.02 0.86
CA ASP A 256 8.77 -16.65 2.16
C ASP A 256 10.23 -16.38 2.56
N VAL A 257 10.46 -15.83 3.75
CA VAL A 257 11.80 -15.62 4.31
C VAL A 257 11.85 -16.29 5.67
N ALA A 258 12.51 -17.46 5.72
CA ALA A 258 12.63 -18.28 6.92
C ALA A 258 11.27 -18.64 7.56
N GLY A 259 10.28 -19.05 6.75
CA GLY A 259 8.95 -19.48 7.20
C GLY A 259 7.99 -18.33 7.49
N GLN A 260 8.28 -17.14 6.96
CA GLN A 260 7.50 -15.94 7.19
C GLN A 260 7.16 -15.33 5.84
N GLU A 261 5.86 -15.21 5.57
CA GLU A 261 5.37 -14.77 4.27
C GLU A 261 5.01 -13.28 4.27
N GLY A 262 5.20 -12.65 3.12
CA GLY A 262 4.85 -11.25 2.90
C GLY A 262 5.11 -10.82 1.46
N VAL A 263 4.79 -9.57 1.15
CA VAL A 263 4.93 -9.03 -0.20
C VAL A 263 5.98 -7.92 -0.22
N VAL A 264 6.95 -8.05 -1.12
CA VAL A 264 7.90 -6.99 -1.47
C VAL A 264 7.52 -6.43 -2.84
N LYS A 265 7.59 -5.11 -2.99
CA LYS A 265 7.28 -4.42 -4.23
C LYS A 265 8.59 -3.95 -4.88
N VAL A 266 8.91 -4.48 -6.05
CA VAL A 266 10.15 -4.14 -6.79
C VAL A 266 9.81 -3.14 -7.89
N ALA A 267 10.39 -1.96 -7.82
CA ALA A 267 10.13 -0.91 -8.79
C ALA A 267 10.99 -1.09 -10.05
N ALA A 268 10.37 -0.96 -11.21
CA ALA A 268 11.12 -0.73 -12.45
C ALA A 268 11.88 0.60 -12.37
N SER A 269 13.10 0.63 -12.89
CA SER A 269 13.84 1.88 -13.07
C SER A 269 13.11 2.81 -14.04
N PRO A 270 13.45 4.12 -14.09
CA PRO A 270 12.86 5.03 -15.07
C PRO A 270 13.04 4.56 -16.52
N ALA A 271 14.19 3.94 -16.84
CA ALA A 271 14.50 3.40 -18.16
C ALA A 271 13.65 2.17 -18.49
N LEU A 272 13.56 1.20 -17.58
CA LEU A 272 12.73 0.01 -17.76
C LEU A 272 11.24 0.38 -17.82
N ARG A 273 10.81 1.33 -16.99
CA ARG A 273 9.44 1.84 -16.99
C ARG A 273 9.05 2.39 -18.36
N GLY A 274 9.90 3.21 -18.99
CA GLY A 274 9.66 3.71 -20.35
C GLY A 274 9.50 2.57 -21.36
N GLN A 275 10.41 1.59 -21.34
CA GLN A 275 10.34 0.42 -22.23
C GLN A 275 9.08 -0.43 -22.03
N LEU A 276 8.62 -0.59 -20.78
CA LEU A 276 7.38 -1.30 -20.46
C LEU A 276 6.17 -0.59 -21.05
N TYR A 277 6.07 0.74 -20.90
CA TYR A 277 5.00 1.51 -21.51
C TYR A 277 5.02 1.41 -23.04
N ASP A 278 6.21 1.52 -23.65
CA ASP A 278 6.35 1.36 -25.11
C ASP A 278 5.93 -0.03 -25.56
N ALA A 279 6.34 -1.09 -24.85
CA ALA A 279 5.94 -2.46 -25.15
C ALA A 279 4.43 -2.64 -25.05
N VAL A 280 3.80 -2.14 -23.98
CA VAL A 280 2.34 -2.21 -23.79
C VAL A 280 1.60 -1.49 -24.92
N ILE A 281 2.02 -0.26 -25.27
CA ILE A 281 1.41 0.51 -26.35
C ILE A 281 1.53 -0.25 -27.68
N ARG A 282 2.72 -0.79 -27.99
CA ARG A 282 2.93 -1.56 -29.22
C ARG A 282 2.03 -2.80 -29.25
N ILE A 283 2.07 -3.63 -28.21
CA ILE A 283 1.30 -4.88 -28.12
C ILE A 283 -0.21 -4.59 -28.24
N CYS A 284 -0.72 -3.62 -27.49
CA CYS A 284 -2.14 -3.27 -27.53
C CYS A 284 -2.59 -2.78 -28.91
N ARG A 285 -1.77 -1.98 -29.59
CA ARG A 285 -2.03 -1.57 -30.98
C ARG A 285 -2.06 -2.77 -31.93
N ASP A 286 -1.10 -3.67 -31.80
CA ASP A 286 -0.98 -4.84 -32.69
C ASP A 286 -2.15 -5.83 -32.46
N LEU A 287 -2.73 -5.84 -31.26
CA LEU A 287 -3.99 -6.54 -30.92
C LEU A 287 -5.26 -5.79 -31.37
N GLY A 288 -5.15 -4.62 -32.00
CA GLY A 288 -6.27 -3.84 -32.51
C GLY A 288 -6.91 -2.88 -31.49
N PHE A 289 -6.26 -2.64 -30.35
CA PHE A 289 -6.71 -1.73 -29.28
C PHE A 289 -5.91 -0.41 -29.28
N GLY A 290 -5.77 0.22 -30.44
CA GLY A 290 -5.20 1.57 -30.57
C GLY A 290 -6.30 2.64 -30.73
N PRO A 291 -5.97 3.94 -30.60
CA PRO A 291 -6.81 4.99 -31.19
C PRO A 291 -6.97 4.80 -32.71
#